data_AF-A0A6I4MN89-F1
#
_entry.id   AF-A0A6I4MN89-F1
#
_cell.length_a   1.000
_cell.length_b   1.000
_cell.length_c   1.000
_cell.angle_alpha   90.00
_cell.angle_beta   90.00
_cell.angle_gamma   90.00
#
_symmetry.space_group_name_H-M   'P 1'
#
loop_
_entity.id
_entity.type
_entity.pdbx_description
1 polymer ?
#
loop_
_entity_poly.entity_id
_entity_poly.type
_entity_poly.pdbx_seq_one_letter_code
_entity_poly.pdbx_strand_id
1 'polypeptide(L)'
;MTAEPAGAEWRHALPRPRPRSRPRFPWLALAGLVATVAAATTLVLGLGDTLSGPGRPRGRLLPLQAASPTASATAPATRPAPPDGRRTPDPDPVPSVSFRQALLRLRFAVGQGVAAGDVRADVGLDLNNVIRGMLAHPRHGGADIADLRHKISTRTREGAIAPGRSTELHQILSQATPP
;
A
#
# COMPACT_ATOMS: atom_id res chain seq x y z
N MET A 1 -76.83 -30.96 -36.65
CA MET A 1 -75.77 -31.71 -35.94
C MET A 1 -74.48 -30.91 -36.13
N THR A 2 -74.23 -29.90 -35.28
CA THR A 2 -73.29 -29.92 -34.12
C THR A 2 -71.84 -30.14 -34.55
N ALA A 3 -70.83 -29.32 -34.24
CA ALA A 3 -70.71 -28.03 -33.58
C ALA A 3 -69.26 -27.54 -33.86
N GLU A 4 -69.07 -26.26 -34.15
CA GLU A 4 -67.74 -25.60 -34.19
C GLU A 4 -67.35 -25.18 -32.77
N PRO A 5 -66.19 -25.57 -32.22
CA PRO A 5 -65.73 -25.04 -30.95
C PRO A 5 -64.93 -23.75 -31.15
N ALA A 6 -65.44 -22.70 -30.50
CA ALA A 6 -64.84 -21.40 -30.31
C ALA A 6 -63.41 -21.48 -29.74
N GLY A 7 -62.44 -20.92 -30.48
CA GLY A 7 -61.05 -20.76 -30.08
C GLY A 7 -60.66 -19.29 -29.81
N ALA A 8 -61.61 -18.44 -29.45
CA ALA A 8 -61.39 -17.01 -29.21
C ALA A 8 -61.51 -16.69 -27.71
N GLU A 9 -60.43 -16.85 -26.92
CA GLU A 9 -60.35 -16.18 -25.60
C GLU A 9 -58.97 -16.08 -24.92
N TRP A 10 -57.85 -16.28 -25.62
CA TRP A 10 -56.51 -16.22 -24.97
C TRP A 10 -55.76 -14.90 -25.14
N ARG A 11 -56.48 -13.78 -25.28
CA ARG A 11 -55.93 -12.44 -25.04
C ARG A 11 -56.69 -11.85 -23.86
N HIS A 12 -55.95 -11.58 -22.77
CA HIS A 12 -56.21 -10.66 -21.64
C HIS A 12 -56.01 -11.33 -20.27
N ALA A 13 -54.76 -11.31 -19.78
CA ALA A 13 -54.41 -10.98 -18.39
C ALA A 13 -52.90 -11.21 -18.18
N LEU A 14 -52.10 -10.14 -18.36
CA LEU A 14 -50.72 -10.09 -17.90
C LEU A 14 -50.68 -10.07 -16.36
N PRO A 15 -49.74 -10.81 -15.75
CA PRO A 15 -49.05 -10.32 -14.57
C PRO A 15 -47.63 -9.92 -14.96
N ARG A 16 -47.36 -8.60 -15.04
CA ARG A 16 -46.01 -8.06 -14.83
C ARG A 16 -45.83 -7.76 -13.35
N PRO A 17 -44.93 -8.46 -12.66
CA PRO A 17 -44.17 -7.83 -11.58
C PRO A 17 -42.70 -8.31 -11.60
N ARG A 18 -41.67 -7.58 -11.19
CA ARG A 18 -41.36 -6.17 -10.88
C ARG A 18 -39.81 -6.16 -10.81
N PRO A 19 -39.12 -5.02 -10.99
CA PRO A 19 -37.66 -4.95 -10.95
C PRO A 19 -37.13 -5.45 -9.60
N ARG A 20 -36.23 -6.44 -9.61
CA ARG A 20 -35.52 -6.86 -8.40
C ARG A 20 -34.61 -5.71 -7.95
N SER A 21 -35.04 -5.14 -6.82
CA SER A 21 -34.44 -4.07 -6.04
C SER A 21 -32.94 -4.26 -5.81
N ARG A 22 -32.17 -3.21 -6.15
CA ARG A 22 -30.82 -2.95 -5.66
C ARG A 22 -30.81 -3.01 -4.11
N PRO A 23 -29.87 -3.72 -3.46
CA PRO A 23 -29.67 -3.53 -2.03
C PRO A 23 -29.09 -2.13 -1.80
N ARG A 24 -29.89 -1.32 -1.09
CA ARG A 24 -29.56 0.02 -0.63
C ARG A 24 -28.51 -0.06 0.48
N PHE A 25 -27.56 0.87 0.41
CA PHE A 25 -26.54 1.20 1.41
C PHE A 25 -27.06 1.10 2.87
N PRO A 26 -26.49 0.26 3.74
CA PRO A 26 -26.68 0.38 5.18
C PRO A 26 -25.67 1.39 5.73
N TRP A 27 -25.83 2.67 5.35
CA TRP A 27 -24.95 3.78 5.79
C TRP A 27 -25.40 4.41 7.12
N LEU A 28 -26.22 3.72 7.91
CA LEU A 28 -26.81 4.26 9.15
C LEU A 28 -26.81 3.24 10.31
N ALA A 29 -25.73 2.46 10.45
CA ALA A 29 -25.56 1.56 11.60
C ALA A 29 -24.13 1.54 12.15
N LEU A 30 -23.41 2.66 12.13
CA LEU A 30 -22.16 2.80 12.88
C LEU A 30 -22.04 4.17 13.58
N ALA A 31 -23.16 4.68 14.11
CA ALA A 31 -23.18 5.79 15.08
C ALA A 31 -23.00 5.30 16.54
N GLY A 32 -22.55 4.05 16.75
CA GLY A 32 -22.52 3.39 18.06
C GLY A 32 -21.16 2.85 18.49
N LEU A 33 -20.04 3.25 17.87
CA LEU A 33 -18.69 2.80 18.26
C LEU A 33 -17.68 3.96 18.36
N VAL A 34 -18.14 5.12 18.84
CA VAL A 34 -17.26 6.29 19.15
C VAL A 34 -17.05 6.43 20.67
N ALA A 35 -17.67 5.58 21.50
CA ALA A 35 -17.62 5.69 22.97
C ALA A 35 -16.69 4.70 23.69
N THR A 36 -15.89 3.89 22.98
CA THR A 36 -15.02 2.86 23.60
C THR A 36 -13.56 2.89 23.11
N VAL A 37 -13.04 4.06 22.72
CA VAL A 37 -11.59 4.25 22.46
C VAL A 37 -10.97 5.35 23.35
N ALA A 38 -11.77 6.03 24.17
CA ALA A 38 -11.30 7.08 25.08
C ALA A 38 -10.59 6.58 26.37
N ALA A 39 -10.25 5.29 26.47
CA ALA A 39 -9.60 4.70 27.66
C ALA A 39 -8.27 3.97 27.38
N ALA A 40 -7.68 4.13 26.18
CA ALA A 40 -6.35 3.60 25.85
C ALA A 40 -5.40 4.66 25.26
N THR A 41 -5.59 5.92 25.64
CA THR A 41 -4.83 7.10 25.18
C THR A 41 -3.71 7.53 26.13
N THR A 42 -3.15 6.63 26.95
CA THR A 42 -2.12 7.03 27.95
C THR A 42 -0.93 6.07 28.06
N LEU A 43 -0.39 5.52 26.97
CA LEU A 43 0.88 4.77 27.08
C LEU A 43 1.85 4.75 25.90
N VAL A 44 1.81 5.72 24.97
CA VAL A 44 2.90 5.92 23.98
C VAL A 44 3.22 7.41 23.79
N LEU A 45 3.28 8.16 24.89
CA LEU A 45 4.06 9.39 24.98
C LEU A 45 5.28 9.10 25.85
N GLY A 46 6.44 8.91 25.23
CA GLY A 46 7.70 8.83 25.95
C GLY A 46 8.66 7.84 25.32
N LEU A 47 9.34 8.23 24.25
CA LEU A 47 10.74 7.85 23.92
C LEU A 47 11.17 8.56 22.62
N GLY A 48 11.21 9.89 22.61
CA GLY A 48 11.62 10.62 21.40
C GLY A 48 12.18 12.02 21.60
N ASP A 49 12.42 12.46 22.84
CA ASP A 49 12.82 13.85 23.11
C ASP A 49 14.05 13.95 24.03
N THR A 50 15.16 13.32 23.63
CA THR A 50 16.47 13.54 24.27
C THR A 50 17.61 13.48 23.26
N LEU A 51 17.67 14.42 22.31
CA LEU A 51 18.95 14.87 21.73
C LEU A 51 18.91 16.40 21.50
N SER A 52 18.54 17.14 22.54
CA SER A 52 18.94 18.55 22.68
C SER A 52 20.33 18.58 23.31
N GLY A 53 21.36 18.68 22.48
CA GLY A 53 22.72 19.03 22.93
C GLY A 53 22.87 20.56 22.98
N PRO A 54 23.21 21.16 24.14
CA PRO A 54 23.54 22.58 24.24
C PRO A 54 25.03 22.79 24.00
N GLY A 55 25.41 23.81 23.21
CA GLY A 55 26.81 24.24 23.18
C GLY A 55 27.25 25.04 21.97
N ARG A 56 26.69 26.24 21.76
CA ARG A 56 27.33 27.29 20.96
C ARG A 56 27.97 28.29 21.91
N PRO A 57 29.23 28.70 21.67
CA PRO A 57 29.59 30.09 21.90
C PRO A 57 30.14 30.74 20.63
N ARG A 58 29.64 31.95 20.37
CA ARG A 58 30.17 32.90 19.38
C ARG A 58 31.42 33.59 19.94
N GLY A 59 32.38 33.86 19.07
CA GLY A 59 33.14 35.10 19.10
C GLY A 59 34.64 34.96 19.37
N ARG A 60 35.46 35.23 18.33
CA ARG A 60 36.47 36.29 18.40
C ARG A 60 37.10 36.53 17.02
N LEU A 61 37.47 37.80 16.84
CA LEU A 61 37.89 38.47 15.62
C LEU A 61 39.34 38.13 15.22
N LEU A 62 39.64 38.37 13.94
CA LEU A 62 40.94 38.32 13.26
C LEU A 62 42.10 38.98 14.04
N PRO A 63 43.35 38.57 13.76
CA PRO A 63 44.15 39.42 12.87
C PRO A 63 44.89 38.66 11.76
N LEU A 64 45.11 39.40 10.67
CA LEU A 64 46.00 39.10 9.55
C LEU A 64 47.42 38.77 10.04
N GLN A 65 48.00 37.66 9.56
CA GLN A 65 49.45 37.47 9.62
C GLN A 65 49.94 36.94 8.26
N ALA A 66 50.63 37.82 7.55
CA ALA A 66 51.37 37.54 6.33
C ALA A 66 52.80 37.08 6.69
N ALA A 67 53.29 36.03 6.02
CA ALA A 67 54.68 35.86 5.57
C ALA A 67 54.87 34.47 4.92
N SER A 68 55.24 34.44 3.63
CA SER A 68 55.92 33.32 2.94
C SER A 68 57.43 33.36 3.29
N PRO A 69 58.26 32.28 3.21
CA PRO A 69 58.68 31.69 1.92
C PRO A 69 59.10 30.17 1.87
N THR A 70 59.02 29.63 0.65
CA THR A 70 59.97 28.75 -0.11
C THR A 70 60.43 27.34 0.32
N ALA A 71 60.14 26.40 -0.61
CA ALA A 71 60.86 25.20 -1.09
C ALA A 71 61.05 23.94 -0.22
N SER A 72 60.57 22.78 -0.70
CA SER A 72 61.38 21.81 -1.47
C SER A 72 60.71 20.43 -1.62
N ALA A 73 61.09 19.75 -2.70
CA ALA A 73 61.12 18.30 -2.91
C ALA A 73 59.85 17.54 -3.37
N THR A 74 59.83 17.33 -4.68
CA THR A 74 59.41 16.16 -5.47
C THR A 74 59.14 14.84 -4.71
N ALA A 75 57.97 14.25 -4.96
CA ALA A 75 57.78 12.81 -4.96
C ALA A 75 56.82 12.42 -6.12
N PRO A 76 57.09 11.36 -6.91
CA PRO A 76 56.18 10.92 -7.96
C PRO A 76 54.93 10.29 -7.33
N ALA A 77 53.75 10.77 -7.76
CA ALA A 77 52.48 10.18 -7.37
C ALA A 77 52.31 8.80 -8.05
N THR A 78 52.44 7.73 -7.27
CA THR A 78 52.02 6.39 -7.68
C THR A 78 50.52 6.40 -7.94
N ARG A 79 50.13 6.15 -9.19
CA ARG A 79 48.74 5.94 -9.62
C ARG A 79 48.16 4.74 -8.85
N PRO A 80 47.07 4.89 -8.09
CA PRO A 80 46.39 3.74 -7.50
C PRO A 80 45.87 2.85 -8.64
N ALA A 81 46.17 1.55 -8.55
CA ALA A 81 45.54 0.54 -9.40
C ALA A 81 44.00 0.62 -9.23
N PRO A 82 43.21 0.39 -10.29
CA PRO A 82 41.76 0.30 -10.15
C PRO A 82 41.46 -0.82 -9.13
N PRO A 83 40.58 -0.59 -8.14
CA PRO A 83 40.20 -1.65 -7.23
C PRO A 83 39.58 -2.78 -8.05
N ASP A 84 40.15 -3.98 -7.88
CA ASP A 84 39.64 -5.22 -8.41
C ASP A 84 38.13 -5.32 -8.17
N GLY A 85 37.43 -5.79 -9.20
CA GLY A 85 35.98 -5.89 -9.27
C GLY A 85 35.41 -6.56 -8.03
N ARG A 86 34.94 -5.74 -7.09
CA ARG A 86 34.12 -6.17 -5.97
C ARG A 86 32.79 -6.62 -6.57
N ARG A 87 32.66 -7.92 -6.87
CA ARG A 87 31.35 -8.54 -7.09
C ARG A 87 30.52 -8.22 -5.86
N THR A 88 29.54 -7.33 -6.01
CA THR A 88 28.44 -7.21 -5.06
C THR A 88 27.88 -8.62 -4.85
N PRO A 89 27.76 -9.09 -3.60
CA PRO A 89 27.04 -10.31 -3.30
C PRO A 89 25.67 -10.23 -3.97
N ASP A 90 25.29 -11.30 -4.66
CA ASP A 90 23.93 -11.44 -5.17
C ASP A 90 22.99 -11.35 -3.96
N PRO A 91 21.99 -10.45 -3.93
CA PRO A 91 21.07 -10.37 -2.80
C PRO A 91 20.41 -11.73 -2.59
N ASP A 92 20.40 -12.19 -1.34
CA ASP A 92 19.73 -13.43 -0.97
C ASP A 92 18.29 -13.45 -1.51
N PRO A 93 17.84 -14.57 -2.10
CA PRO A 93 16.51 -14.65 -2.68
C PRO A 93 15.45 -14.43 -1.60
N VAL A 94 14.57 -13.44 -1.81
CA VAL A 94 13.42 -13.20 -0.94
C VAL A 94 12.53 -14.46 -0.96
N PRO A 95 12.13 -15.01 0.19
CA PRO A 95 11.28 -16.18 0.23
C PRO A 95 9.98 -15.93 -0.53
N SER A 96 9.72 -16.74 -1.56
CA SER A 96 8.47 -16.70 -2.31
C SER A 96 7.36 -17.44 -1.56
N VAL A 97 6.12 -17.01 -1.75
CA VAL A 97 4.92 -17.63 -1.19
C VAL A 97 3.89 -17.86 -2.28
N SER A 98 2.99 -18.82 -2.06
CA SER A 98 1.90 -19.07 -3.02
C SER A 98 1.07 -17.80 -3.28
N PHE A 99 0.56 -17.65 -4.51
CA PHE A 99 -0.37 -16.58 -4.90
C PHE A 99 -1.46 -16.33 -3.86
N ARG A 100 -2.14 -17.42 -3.44
CA ARG A 100 -3.22 -17.36 -2.45
C ARG A 100 -2.76 -16.82 -1.11
N GLN A 101 -1.58 -17.25 -0.62
CA GLN A 101 -1.04 -16.78 0.65
C GLN A 101 -0.64 -15.30 0.58
N ALA A 102 -0.03 -14.85 -0.52
CA ALA A 102 0.27 -13.44 -0.73
C ALA A 102 -1.00 -12.58 -0.69
N LEU A 103 -2.08 -13.00 -1.36
CA LEU A 103 -3.36 -12.28 -1.33
C LEU A 103 -4.01 -12.24 0.06
N LEU A 104 -3.89 -13.31 0.85
CA LEU A 104 -4.37 -13.30 2.24
C LEU A 104 -3.57 -12.34 3.12
N ARG A 105 -2.24 -12.32 2.99
CA ARG A 105 -1.37 -11.36 3.67
C ARG A 105 -1.71 -9.93 3.26
N LEU A 106 -1.93 -9.71 1.97
CA LEU A 106 -2.28 -8.41 1.43
C LEU A 106 -3.61 -7.91 2.00
N ARG A 107 -4.63 -8.77 2.04
CA ARG A 107 -5.94 -8.45 2.64
C ARG A 107 -5.81 -8.03 4.10
N PHE A 108 -4.99 -8.74 4.87
CA PHE A 108 -4.72 -8.40 6.26
C PHE A 108 -4.00 -7.05 6.37
N ALA A 109 -2.95 -6.82 5.59
CA ALA A 109 -2.20 -5.56 5.59
C ALA A 109 -3.05 -4.36 5.18
N VAL A 110 -3.96 -4.51 4.21
CA VAL A 110 -4.95 -3.48 3.86
C VAL A 110 -5.86 -3.18 5.05
N GLY A 111 -6.35 -4.20 5.75
CA GLY A 111 -7.17 -4.03 6.96
C GLY A 111 -6.44 -3.28 8.07
N GLN A 112 -5.18 -3.62 8.32
CA GLN A 112 -4.32 -2.91 9.28
C GLN A 112 -4.07 -1.45 8.86
N GLY A 113 -3.81 -1.22 7.57
CA GLY A 113 -3.64 0.13 7.03
C GLY A 113 -4.89 1.00 7.18
N VAL A 114 -6.09 0.44 7.00
CA VAL A 114 -7.34 1.16 7.26
C VAL A 114 -7.49 1.49 8.74
N ALA A 115 -7.22 0.52 9.62
CA ALA A 115 -7.33 0.72 11.07
C ALA A 115 -6.32 1.77 11.59
N ALA A 116 -5.13 1.83 11.01
CA ALA A 116 -4.09 2.81 11.33
C ALA A 116 -4.31 4.19 10.68
N GLY A 117 -5.26 4.33 9.74
CA GLY A 117 -5.45 5.54 8.96
C GLY A 117 -4.47 5.73 7.79
N ASP A 118 -3.57 4.77 7.55
CA ASP A 118 -2.64 4.74 6.42
C ASP A 118 -3.32 4.47 5.08
N VAL A 119 -4.53 3.90 5.10
CA VAL A 119 -5.34 3.61 3.91
C VAL A 119 -6.72 4.21 4.13
N ARG A 120 -7.16 5.07 3.21
CA ARG A 120 -8.52 5.60 3.25
C ARG A 120 -9.55 4.46 3.23
N ALA A 121 -10.61 4.57 4.04
CA ALA A 121 -11.58 3.49 4.24
C ALA A 121 -12.26 3.02 2.94
N ASP A 122 -12.61 3.94 2.03
CA ASP A 122 -13.20 3.61 0.73
C ASP A 122 -12.25 2.83 -0.17
N VAL A 123 -10.96 3.20 -0.16
CA VAL A 123 -9.90 2.51 -0.90
C VAL A 123 -9.62 1.14 -0.31
N GLY A 124 -9.60 1.02 1.02
CA GLY A 124 -9.47 -0.26 1.70
C GLY A 124 -10.61 -1.23 1.35
N LEU A 125 -11.84 -0.73 1.23
CA LEU A 125 -13.00 -1.52 0.78
C LEU A 125 -12.85 -1.97 -0.67
N ASP A 126 -12.44 -1.07 -1.58
CA ASP A 126 -12.18 -1.39 -2.98
C ASP A 126 -11.12 -2.48 -3.13
N LEU A 127 -9.96 -2.31 -2.50
CA LEU A 127 -8.87 -3.30 -2.53
C LEU A 127 -9.31 -4.65 -1.96
N ASN A 128 -10.04 -4.67 -0.85
CA ASN A 128 -10.55 -5.91 -0.27
C ASN A 128 -11.53 -6.64 -1.19
N ASN A 129 -12.32 -5.91 -1.98
CA ASN A 129 -13.22 -6.51 -2.96
C ASN A 129 -12.45 -7.10 -4.14
N VAL A 130 -11.44 -6.39 -4.66
CA VAL A 130 -10.56 -6.90 -5.72
C VAL A 130 -9.85 -8.17 -5.27
N ILE A 131 -9.22 -8.14 -4.09
CA ILE A 131 -8.50 -9.29 -3.52
C ILE A 131 -9.44 -10.48 -3.32
N ARG A 132 -10.66 -10.25 -2.82
CA ARG A 132 -11.67 -11.30 -2.67
C ARG A 132 -12.05 -11.93 -4.01
N GLY A 133 -12.20 -11.11 -5.05
CA GLY A 133 -12.46 -11.59 -6.41
C GLY A 133 -11.36 -12.52 -6.92
N MET A 134 -10.09 -12.10 -6.76
CA MET A 134 -8.92 -12.90 -7.16
C MET A 134 -8.78 -14.19 -6.35
N LEU A 135 -9.11 -14.18 -5.05
CA LEU A 135 -9.11 -15.38 -4.22
C LEU A 135 -10.18 -16.39 -4.63
N ALA A 136 -11.34 -15.92 -5.11
CA ALA A 136 -12.43 -16.79 -5.53
C ALA A 136 -12.24 -17.34 -6.95
N HIS A 137 -11.66 -16.54 -7.84
CA HIS A 137 -11.49 -16.87 -9.25
C HIS A 137 -10.12 -16.41 -9.74
N PRO A 138 -9.03 -17.13 -9.41
CA PRO A 138 -7.71 -16.81 -9.95
C PRO A 138 -7.75 -17.03 -11.46
N ARG A 139 -7.58 -15.96 -12.24
CA ARG A 139 -7.63 -16.04 -13.71
C ARG A 139 -6.23 -16.05 -14.30
N HIS A 140 -5.43 -15.04 -13.95
CA HIS A 140 -4.12 -14.79 -14.57
C HIS A 140 -3.18 -14.21 -13.51
N GLY A 141 -2.68 -15.04 -12.58
CA GLY A 141 -2.08 -14.53 -11.35
C GLY A 141 -0.99 -13.45 -11.55
N GLY A 142 -0.13 -13.58 -12.56
CA GLY A 142 0.86 -12.55 -12.88
C GLY A 142 0.26 -11.21 -13.34
N ALA A 143 -0.72 -11.24 -14.24
CA ALA A 143 -1.42 -10.04 -14.70
C ALA A 143 -2.27 -9.42 -13.58
N ASP A 144 -2.96 -10.26 -12.81
CA ASP A 144 -3.76 -9.87 -11.64
C ASP A 144 -2.88 -9.13 -10.61
N ILE A 145 -1.65 -9.61 -10.35
CA ILE A 145 -0.68 -8.93 -9.48
C ILE A 145 -0.24 -7.59 -10.08
N ALA A 146 0.06 -7.55 -11.38
CA ALA A 146 0.49 -6.31 -12.04
C ALA A 146 -0.59 -5.22 -11.96
N ASP A 147 -1.85 -5.58 -12.21
CA ASP A 147 -2.99 -4.67 -12.08
C ASP A 147 -3.18 -4.18 -10.66
N LEU A 148 -3.00 -5.06 -9.66
CA LEU A 148 -3.12 -4.69 -8.26
C LEU A 148 -1.99 -3.74 -7.83
N ARG A 149 -0.75 -3.99 -8.27
CA ARG A 149 0.38 -3.07 -8.07
C ARG A 149 0.08 -1.70 -8.68
N HIS A 150 -0.45 -1.68 -9.91
CA HIS A 150 -0.80 -0.43 -10.58
C HIS A 150 -1.87 0.36 -9.80
N LYS A 151 -2.94 -0.30 -9.34
CA LYS A 151 -3.98 0.31 -8.49
C LYS A 151 -3.40 0.90 -7.22
N ILE A 152 -2.56 0.14 -6.49
CA ILE A 152 -1.91 0.63 -5.25
C ILE A 152 -1.08 1.87 -5.55
N SER A 153 -0.21 1.83 -6.56
CA SER A 153 0.62 2.98 -6.94
C SER A 153 -0.22 4.22 -7.29
N THR A 154 -1.35 4.03 -7.98
CA THR A 154 -2.27 5.12 -8.31
C THR A 154 -2.90 5.73 -7.06
N ARG A 155 -3.41 4.89 -6.14
CA ARG A 155 -3.99 5.36 -4.88
C ARG A 155 -2.96 6.03 -3.97
N THR A 156 -1.70 5.61 -4.01
CA THR A 156 -0.61 6.30 -3.30
C THR A 156 -0.37 7.70 -3.85
N ARG A 157 -0.34 7.88 -5.18
CA ARG A 157 -0.22 9.21 -5.80
C ARG A 157 -1.40 10.13 -5.50
N GLU A 158 -2.59 9.57 -5.33
CA GLU A 158 -3.80 10.30 -4.92
C GLU A 158 -3.83 10.63 -3.42
N GLY A 159 -2.82 10.22 -2.64
CA GLY A 159 -2.79 10.39 -1.18
C GLY A 159 -3.78 9.49 -0.43
N ALA A 160 -4.32 8.49 -1.11
CA ALA A 160 -5.28 7.53 -0.54
C ALA A 160 -4.62 6.38 0.23
N ILE A 161 -3.33 6.16 -0.01
CA ILE A 161 -2.48 5.19 0.69
C ILE A 161 -1.19 5.91 1.08
N ALA A 162 -0.81 5.82 2.35
CA ALA A 162 0.44 6.37 2.84
C ALA A 162 1.65 5.67 2.17
N PRO A 163 2.75 6.39 1.86
CA PRO A 163 3.90 5.81 1.16
C PRO A 163 4.48 4.57 1.83
N GLY A 164 4.65 4.58 3.17
CA GLY A 164 5.17 3.43 3.92
C GLY A 164 4.27 2.18 3.78
N ARG A 165 2.95 2.38 3.84
CA ARG A 165 1.99 1.30 3.62
C ARG A 165 2.04 0.79 2.18
N SER A 166 2.14 1.70 1.20
CA SER A 166 2.29 1.32 -0.21
C SER A 166 3.48 0.38 -0.42
N THR A 167 4.63 0.68 0.20
CA THR A 167 5.84 -0.16 0.11
C THR A 167 5.59 -1.56 0.66
N GLU A 168 4.95 -1.67 1.83
CA GLU A 168 4.61 -2.97 2.43
C GLU A 168 3.68 -3.78 1.51
N LEU A 169 2.63 -3.15 0.96
CA LEU A 169 1.71 -3.82 0.03
C LEU A 169 2.43 -4.31 -1.23
N HIS A 170 3.36 -3.52 -1.79
CA HIS A 170 4.18 -3.93 -2.92
C HIS A 170 5.13 -5.08 -2.59
N GLN A 171 5.70 -5.10 -1.38
CA GLN A 171 6.57 -6.17 -0.91
C GLN A 171 5.81 -7.49 -0.75
N ILE A 172 4.58 -7.46 -0.21
CA ILE A 172 3.73 -8.65 -0.15
C ILE A 172 3.46 -9.19 -1.55
N LEU A 173 3.20 -8.30 -2.52
CA LEU A 173 2.96 -8.66 -3.91
C LEU A 173 4.22 -9.13 -4.65
N SER A 174 5.43 -8.79 -4.22
CA SER A 174 6.67 -9.27 -4.84
C SER A 174 7.01 -10.70 -4.47
N GLN A 175 6.49 -11.20 -3.35
CA GLN A 175 6.69 -12.57 -2.89
C GLN A 175 5.76 -13.59 -3.57
N ALA A 176 4.74 -13.13 -4.29
CA ALA A 176 3.71 -14.01 -4.86
C ALA A 176 4.25 -14.81 -6.06
N THR A 177 4.24 -16.14 -5.94
CA THR A 177 4.43 -17.05 -7.07
C THR A 177 3.11 -17.21 -7.83
N PRO A 178 3.08 -17.05 -9.16
CA PRO A 178 1.88 -17.27 -9.98
C PRO A 178 1.26 -18.65 -9.73
N PRO A 179 -0.09 -18.77 -9.80
CA PRO A 179 -0.81 -20.03 -9.63
C PRO A 179 -0.55 -21.02 -10.77
#